data_AF-A0A067N1T7-F1
#
_entry.id   AF-A0A067N1T7-F1
#
_cell.length_a   1.000
_cell.length_b   1.000
_cell.length_c   1.000
_cell.angle_alpha   90.00
_cell.angle_beta   90.00
_cell.angle_gamma   90.00
#
_symmetry.space_group_name_H-M   'P 1'
#
loop_
_entity.id
_entity.type
_entity.pdbx_description
1 polymer ?
#
loop_
_entity_poly.entity_id
_entity_poly.type
_entity_poly.pdbx_seq_one_letter_code
_entity_poly.pdbx_strand_id
1 'polypeptide(L)'
;MARGIGNAFKGFDAFGKTMEDVKIKTRTGALLTMVSAAIILAFTTLEFFDYQRVGLDTSVIVDRSRGEKLLISMNVTFPNVPCYLLGVDVMDISGERQNDISHTMIKLRIDENGQILHDGHSVDLKSKLDKVVDARGPDYCGSCYGGVPPEDKGGCCNTCEDVRESYVQRGWSFADPVAIDQCVAEHWTDTIQSQSKEGCNLSGKIRVNKVVGSVHISAGRSFQSNSMNHYDLVPYLRDGNIHSFGHRIHHLQFQSESEEYKWELSESMKRKLGIVVSPLDGHWAYTQSSQYMFQYFLKVVATRYHFLNEHYVDGHQFSATTYERDLGHGGGERNAQGFMTAHNAMGMPGAIFNFDISPMLVVHRETRQSFAHFITSTCAIVGGVLTIASIIDSALFSAGRALKNSGSGSNGYSGKMM
;
A
#
# COMPACT_ATOMS: atom_id res chain seq x y z
N MET A 1 -11.87 40.57 44.69
CA MET A 1 -13.01 40.54 43.74
C MET A 1 -13.20 39.11 43.26
N ALA A 2 -14.24 38.42 43.72
CA ALA A 2 -14.78 37.21 43.09
C ALA A 2 -16.22 37.04 43.60
N ARG A 3 -17.14 37.82 43.01
CA ARG A 3 -18.58 37.69 43.26
C ARG A 3 -19.08 36.40 42.61
N GLY A 4 -19.98 35.73 43.31
CA GLY A 4 -20.41 34.37 43.05
C GLY A 4 -21.10 34.14 41.71
N ILE A 5 -20.70 33.04 41.08
CA ILE A 5 -21.42 32.37 39.99
C ILE A 5 -22.40 31.32 40.57
N GLY A 6 -22.27 30.95 41.86
CA GLY A 6 -23.11 29.93 42.51
C GLY A 6 -24.53 30.37 42.91
N ASN A 7 -24.87 31.66 42.81
CA ASN A 7 -26.22 32.16 43.17
C ASN A 7 -27.17 32.33 41.97
N ALA A 8 -26.71 32.10 40.74
CA ALA A 8 -27.53 32.24 39.53
C ALA A 8 -28.40 31.00 39.21
N PHE A 9 -28.12 29.85 39.84
CA PHE A 9 -28.86 28.60 39.61
C PHE A 9 -29.88 28.26 40.71
N LYS A 10 -30.13 29.19 41.66
CA LYS A 10 -31.08 28.97 42.76
C LYS A 10 -32.57 29.05 42.35
N GLY A 11 -32.84 29.33 41.07
CA GLY A 11 -34.20 29.49 40.53
C GLY A 11 -34.67 28.41 39.56
N PHE A 12 -33.83 27.41 39.24
CA PHE A 12 -34.21 26.26 38.40
C PHE A 12 -34.44 25.02 39.28
N ASP A 13 -35.37 25.13 40.24
CA ASP A 13 -35.87 23.99 41.02
C ASP A 13 -37.28 23.65 40.50
N ALA A 14 -37.35 22.83 39.45
CA ALA A 14 -38.60 22.49 38.75
C ALA A 14 -39.48 21.47 39.50
N PHE A 15 -39.06 21.04 40.70
CA PHE A 15 -39.81 20.11 41.53
C PHE A 15 -40.11 20.74 42.90
N GLY A 16 -41.39 20.83 43.24
CA GLY A 16 -41.82 21.35 44.54
C GLY A 16 -41.20 20.56 45.69
N LYS A 17 -40.46 21.23 46.57
CA LYS A 17 -39.89 20.61 47.77
C LYS A 17 -41.04 20.09 48.64
N THR A 18 -41.10 18.78 48.84
CA THR A 18 -41.98 18.18 49.83
C THR A 18 -41.56 18.62 51.24
N MET A 19 -42.54 18.87 52.11
CA MET A 19 -42.31 19.33 53.48
C MET A 19 -41.38 18.36 54.22
N GLU A 20 -40.38 18.88 54.93
CA GLU A 20 -39.31 18.08 55.54
C GLU A 20 -39.81 17.06 56.58
N ASP A 21 -41.03 17.25 57.10
CA ASP A 21 -41.67 16.44 58.13
C ASP A 21 -42.12 15.04 57.68
N VAL A 22 -42.13 14.75 56.37
CA VAL A 22 -42.49 13.42 55.81
C VAL A 22 -41.24 12.62 55.40
N LYS A 23 -40.03 13.20 55.49
CA LYS A 23 -38.77 12.53 55.13
C LYS A 23 -38.21 11.72 56.29
N ILE A 24 -38.44 10.41 56.28
CA ILE A 24 -37.74 9.47 57.17
C ILE A 24 -36.29 9.32 56.69
N LYS A 25 -35.33 9.94 57.39
CA LYS A 25 -33.89 9.83 57.08
C LYS A 25 -33.36 8.48 57.54
N THR A 26 -33.09 7.56 56.62
CA THR A 26 -32.49 6.24 56.90
C THR A 26 -30.99 6.23 56.56
N ARG A 27 -30.16 5.58 57.39
CA ARG A 27 -28.71 5.40 57.11
C ARG A 27 -28.47 4.59 55.83
N THR A 28 -29.36 3.65 55.53
CA THR A 28 -29.35 2.84 54.29
C THR A 28 -29.67 3.68 53.06
N GLY A 29 -30.60 4.64 53.15
CA GLY A 29 -30.90 5.57 52.06
C GLY A 29 -29.72 6.48 51.73
N ALA A 30 -29.00 6.97 52.74
CA ALA A 30 -27.78 7.76 52.53
C ALA A 30 -26.69 6.97 51.78
N LEU A 31 -26.45 5.71 52.18
CA LEU A 31 -25.51 4.81 51.49
C LEU A 31 -25.93 4.57 50.03
N LEU A 32 -27.22 4.30 49.79
CA LEU A 32 -27.77 4.05 48.46
C LEU A 32 -27.63 5.26 47.54
N THR A 33 -27.90 6.48 48.04
CA THR A 33 -27.72 7.72 47.27
C THR A 33 -26.26 7.98 46.90
N MET A 34 -25.32 7.68 47.81
CA MET A 34 -23.88 7.83 47.53
C MET A 34 -23.41 6.81 46.48
N VAL A 35 -23.85 5.55 46.56
CA VAL A 35 -23.55 4.52 45.56
C VAL A 35 -24.16 4.88 44.21
N SER A 36 -25.42 5.35 44.19
CA SER A 36 -26.11 5.76 42.96
C SER A 36 -25.43 6.95 42.30
N ALA A 37 -25.01 7.94 43.08
CA ALA A 37 -24.24 9.09 42.58
C ALA A 37 -22.88 8.67 42.00
N ALA A 38 -22.19 7.72 42.65
CA ALA A 38 -20.93 7.18 42.13
C ALA A 38 -21.11 6.43 40.79
N ILE A 39 -22.17 5.63 40.66
CA ILE A 39 -22.49 4.92 39.41
C ILE A 39 -22.85 5.91 38.29
N ILE A 40 -23.70 6.91 38.59
CA ILE A 40 -24.04 7.97 37.63
C ILE A 40 -22.76 8.67 37.16
N LEU A 41 -21.88 9.06 38.07
CA LEU A 41 -20.61 9.72 37.73
C LEU A 41 -19.73 8.81 36.87
N ALA A 42 -19.60 7.52 37.21
CA ALA A 42 -18.80 6.57 36.44
C ALA A 42 -19.35 6.34 35.03
N PHE A 43 -20.67 6.18 34.87
CA PHE A 43 -21.25 5.94 33.55
C PHE A 43 -21.29 7.18 32.69
N THR A 44 -21.49 8.36 33.29
CA THR A 44 -21.42 9.63 32.54
C THR A 44 -20.00 9.97 32.10
N THR A 45 -18.97 9.62 32.88
CA THR A 45 -17.58 9.76 32.41
C THR A 45 -17.25 8.79 31.29
N LEU A 46 -17.71 7.53 31.37
CA LEU A 46 -17.58 6.56 30.29
C LEU A 46 -18.27 7.03 29.01
N GLU A 47 -19.52 7.50 29.11
CA GLU A 47 -20.28 8.04 27.98
C GLU A 47 -19.58 9.28 27.38
N PHE A 48 -18.96 10.12 28.22
CA PHE A 48 -18.19 11.27 27.75
C PHE A 48 -16.93 10.85 26.98
N PHE A 49 -16.21 9.83 27.45
CA PHE A 49 -15.07 9.28 26.74
C PHE A 49 -15.49 8.62 25.41
N ASP A 50 -16.62 7.92 25.39
CA ASP A 50 -17.16 7.31 24.17
C ASP A 50 -17.60 8.37 23.15
N TYR A 51 -18.26 9.43 23.61
CA TYR A 51 -18.63 10.60 22.79
C TYR A 51 -17.41 11.32 22.17
N GLN A 52 -16.26 11.31 22.86
CA GLN A 52 -15.02 11.86 22.32
C GLN A 52 -14.30 10.91 21.37
N ARG A 53 -14.63 9.61 21.38
CA ARG A 53 -13.98 8.63 20.54
C ARG A 53 -14.41 8.81 19.08
N VAL A 54 -13.44 8.69 18.18
CA VAL A 54 -13.70 8.64 16.74
C VAL A 54 -13.82 7.17 16.34
N GLY A 55 -15.00 6.80 15.85
CA GLY A 55 -15.28 5.49 15.27
C GLY A 55 -14.81 5.41 13.83
N LEU A 56 -14.63 4.20 13.32
CA LEU A 56 -14.31 3.92 11.92
C LEU A 56 -15.33 2.93 11.38
N ASP A 57 -16.23 3.40 10.53
CA ASP A 57 -17.20 2.57 9.86
C ASP A 57 -16.69 2.20 8.47
N THR A 58 -16.63 0.89 8.19
CA THR A 58 -16.17 0.37 6.90
C THR A 58 -17.35 -0.17 6.11
N SER A 59 -17.52 0.30 4.88
CA SER A 59 -18.57 -0.14 3.97
C SER A 59 -17.98 -0.46 2.59
N VAL A 60 -18.61 -1.36 1.86
CA VAL A 60 -18.19 -1.74 0.51
C VAL A 60 -19.27 -1.30 -0.47
N ILE A 61 -18.87 -0.49 -1.45
CA ILE A 61 -19.75 0.01 -2.51
C ILE A 61 -19.14 -0.31 -3.87
N VAL A 62 -19.92 -0.13 -4.94
CA VAL A 62 -19.42 -0.30 -6.31
C VAL A 62 -18.59 0.92 -6.69
N ASP A 63 -17.41 0.70 -7.24
CA ASP A 63 -16.60 1.77 -7.80
C ASP A 63 -17.24 2.30 -9.09
N ARG A 64 -17.57 3.60 -9.09
CA ARG A 64 -18.19 4.30 -10.23
C ARG A 64 -17.21 5.22 -10.96
N SER A 65 -15.95 5.26 -10.54
CA SER A 65 -14.91 6.03 -11.21
C SER A 65 -14.70 5.56 -12.65
N ARG A 66 -14.38 6.49 -13.55
CA ARG A 66 -14.12 6.21 -14.98
C ARG A 66 -12.96 7.06 -15.45
N GLY A 67 -12.04 6.46 -16.20
CA GLY A 67 -10.94 7.18 -16.84
C GLY A 67 -9.88 7.71 -15.88
N GLU A 68 -9.89 7.29 -14.61
CA GLU A 68 -8.84 7.63 -13.66
C GLU A 68 -7.52 6.94 -14.03
N LYS A 69 -6.41 7.62 -13.76
CA LYS A 69 -5.07 7.03 -13.85
C LYS A 69 -4.67 6.48 -12.48
N LEU A 70 -3.85 5.44 -12.51
CA LEU A 70 -3.31 4.77 -11.34
C LEU A 70 -1.80 4.97 -11.31
N LEU A 71 -1.24 5.23 -10.14
CA LEU A 71 0.20 5.36 -9.95
C LEU A 71 0.74 4.09 -9.29
N ILE A 72 1.65 3.40 -9.95
CA ILE A 72 2.36 2.25 -9.41
C ILE A 72 3.70 2.75 -8.90
N SER A 73 3.88 2.80 -7.58
CA SER A 73 5.15 3.10 -6.93
C SER A 73 5.87 1.81 -6.63
N MET A 74 7.09 1.64 -7.14
CA MET A 74 7.87 0.42 -6.94
C MET A 74 9.34 0.69 -6.66
N ASN A 75 9.93 -0.17 -5.84
CA ASN A 75 11.36 -0.25 -5.57
C ASN A 75 11.78 -1.73 -5.57
N VAL A 76 12.50 -2.15 -6.60
CA VAL A 76 12.88 -3.56 -6.83
C VAL A 76 14.36 -3.65 -7.19
N THR A 77 15.10 -4.52 -6.50
CA THR A 77 16.53 -4.77 -6.74
C THR A 77 16.74 -6.11 -7.46
N PHE A 78 17.48 -6.10 -8.56
CA PHE A 78 17.97 -7.25 -9.30
C PHE A 78 19.50 -7.35 -9.13
N PRO A 79 20.03 -8.20 -8.24
CA PRO A 79 21.47 -8.22 -7.96
C PRO A 79 22.34 -8.80 -9.08
N ASN A 80 21.79 -9.68 -9.93
CA ASN A 80 22.56 -10.36 -10.99
C ASN A 80 22.23 -9.84 -12.40
N VAL A 81 21.58 -8.68 -12.50
CA VAL A 81 21.18 -8.08 -13.78
C VAL A 81 21.64 -6.62 -13.83
N PRO A 82 22.50 -6.25 -14.80
CA PRO A 82 22.98 -4.87 -14.91
C PRO A 82 21.90 -3.94 -15.45
N CYS A 83 21.97 -2.66 -15.07
CA CYS A 83 20.93 -1.68 -15.40
C CYS A 83 20.74 -1.42 -16.90
N TYR A 84 21.79 -1.57 -17.73
CA TYR A 84 21.68 -1.39 -19.18
C TYR A 84 20.88 -2.50 -19.85
N LEU A 85 20.80 -3.69 -19.24
CA LEU A 85 20.09 -4.84 -19.78
C LEU A 85 18.60 -4.80 -19.40
N LEU A 86 18.27 -4.18 -18.27
CA LEU A 86 16.94 -4.20 -17.67
C LEU A 86 16.02 -3.14 -18.32
N GLY A 87 14.90 -3.57 -18.90
CA GLY A 87 13.83 -2.72 -19.42
C GLY A 87 12.57 -2.84 -18.58
N VAL A 88 11.76 -1.78 -18.57
CA VAL A 88 10.44 -1.76 -17.93
C VAL A 88 9.39 -1.39 -18.96
N ASP A 89 8.50 -2.33 -19.27
CA ASP A 89 7.42 -2.13 -20.22
C ASP A 89 6.07 -2.29 -19.53
N VAL A 90 5.11 -1.45 -19.91
CA VAL A 90 3.73 -1.55 -19.44
C VAL A 90 2.83 -1.85 -20.62
N MET A 91 1.93 -2.81 -20.43
CA MET A 91 0.90 -3.17 -21.39
C MET A 91 -0.45 -3.22 -20.69
N ASP A 92 -1.45 -2.57 -21.27
CA ASP A 92 -2.83 -2.67 -20.81
C ASP A 92 -3.72 -3.43 -21.80
N ILE A 93 -4.94 -3.79 -21.35
CA ILE A 93 -5.92 -4.49 -22.20
C ILE A 93 -6.43 -3.65 -23.38
N SER A 94 -6.24 -2.34 -23.37
CA SER A 94 -6.63 -1.48 -24.49
C SER A 94 -5.64 -1.57 -25.66
N GLY A 95 -4.50 -2.25 -25.44
CA GLY A 95 -3.40 -2.34 -26.39
C GLY A 95 -2.44 -1.16 -26.31
N GLU A 96 -2.63 -0.25 -25.35
CA GLU A 96 -1.65 0.80 -25.06
C GLU A 96 -0.39 0.14 -24.49
N ARG A 97 0.75 0.42 -25.13
CA ARG A 97 2.06 -0.06 -24.70
C ARG A 97 2.97 1.13 -24.43
N GLN A 98 3.45 1.25 -23.20
CA GLN A 98 4.48 2.20 -22.83
C GLN A 98 5.77 1.40 -22.62
N ASN A 99 6.69 1.50 -23.58
CA ASN A 99 7.93 0.71 -23.55
C ASN A 99 9.08 1.52 -22.97
N ASP A 100 9.97 0.85 -22.23
CA ASP A 100 11.15 1.39 -21.54
C ASP A 100 10.93 2.77 -20.94
N ILE A 101 10.07 2.81 -19.90
CA ILE A 101 9.68 4.04 -19.20
C ILE A 101 10.89 4.59 -18.43
N SER A 102 11.77 5.30 -19.13
CA SER A 102 13.05 5.81 -18.61
C SER A 102 12.90 7.16 -17.90
N HIS A 103 11.82 7.92 -18.17
CA HIS A 103 11.63 9.26 -17.61
C HIS A 103 11.07 9.27 -16.18
N THR A 104 10.38 8.19 -15.76
CA THR A 104 9.74 8.13 -14.42
C THR A 104 10.31 7.03 -13.52
N MET A 105 11.18 6.18 -14.06
CA MET A 105 11.91 5.13 -13.35
C MET A 105 13.39 5.45 -13.31
N ILE A 106 13.98 5.42 -12.13
CA ILE A 106 15.41 5.61 -11.91
C ILE A 106 16.05 4.22 -11.77
N LYS A 107 17.10 3.98 -12.55
CA LYS A 107 17.93 2.78 -12.49
C LYS A 107 19.22 3.12 -11.76
N LEU A 108 19.46 2.53 -10.60
CA LEU A 108 20.67 2.72 -9.81
C LEU A 108 21.54 1.46 -9.89
N ARG A 109 22.81 1.62 -10.25
CA ARG A 109 23.78 0.51 -10.33
C ARG A 109 24.11 0.02 -8.93
N ILE A 110 24.31 -1.28 -8.79
CA ILE A 110 24.63 -1.94 -7.53
C ILE A 110 25.86 -2.81 -7.74
N ASP A 111 26.77 -2.83 -6.78
CA ASP A 111 27.90 -3.76 -6.79
C ASP A 111 27.47 -5.21 -6.44
N GLU A 112 28.41 -6.15 -6.53
CA GLU A 112 28.22 -7.55 -6.15
C GLU A 112 27.80 -7.74 -4.68
N ASN A 113 28.10 -6.76 -3.81
CA ASN A 113 27.79 -6.79 -2.39
C ASN A 113 26.42 -6.19 -2.04
N GLY A 114 25.66 -5.72 -3.03
CA GLY A 114 24.36 -5.09 -2.82
C GLY A 114 24.42 -3.61 -2.42
N GLN A 115 25.58 -2.96 -2.51
CA GLN A 115 25.76 -1.55 -2.25
C GLN A 115 25.45 -0.74 -3.51
N ILE A 116 24.67 0.32 -3.34
CA ILE A 116 24.38 1.26 -4.41
C ILE A 116 25.69 1.94 -4.78
N LEU A 117 26.10 1.78 -6.04
CA LEU A 117 27.17 2.57 -6.61
C LEU A 117 26.62 3.98 -6.77
N HIS A 118 26.94 4.84 -5.80
CA HIS A 118 26.72 6.29 -5.88
C HIS A 118 27.69 6.89 -6.89
N ASP A 119 27.53 6.46 -8.12
CA ASP A 119 28.27 6.99 -9.23
C ASP A 119 27.71 8.38 -9.50
N GLY A 120 28.49 9.38 -9.09
CA GLY A 120 28.61 10.64 -9.83
C GLY A 120 28.98 10.43 -11.31
N HIS A 121 29.08 9.18 -11.77
CA HIS A 121 29.35 8.78 -13.14
C HIS A 121 28.15 8.74 -14.08
N SER A 122 26.88 8.93 -13.69
CA SER A 122 25.84 9.18 -14.71
C SER A 122 25.99 10.58 -15.34
N VAL A 123 26.46 11.54 -14.55
CA VAL A 123 26.88 12.87 -15.01
C VAL A 123 28.26 12.80 -15.68
N ASP A 124 29.18 11.96 -15.20
CA ASP A 124 30.50 11.77 -15.81
C ASP A 124 30.48 10.95 -17.11
N LEU A 125 29.55 9.99 -17.31
CA LEU A 125 29.41 9.26 -18.57
C LEU A 125 28.82 10.16 -19.65
N LYS A 126 27.83 11.00 -19.32
CA LYS A 126 27.40 12.06 -20.24
C LYS A 126 28.56 13.01 -20.50
N SER A 127 29.27 13.49 -19.48
CA SER A 127 30.48 14.33 -19.66
C SER A 127 31.58 13.67 -20.50
N LYS A 128 31.78 12.34 -20.41
CA LYS A 128 32.76 11.59 -21.22
C LYS A 128 32.25 11.34 -22.63
N LEU A 129 30.97 11.00 -22.80
CA LEU A 129 30.34 10.83 -24.10
C LEU A 129 30.29 12.17 -24.84
N ASP A 130 29.89 13.24 -24.16
CA ASP A 130 29.89 14.62 -24.66
C ASP A 130 31.32 15.02 -25.06
N LYS A 131 32.36 14.70 -24.27
CA LYS A 131 33.76 14.90 -24.68
C LYS A 131 34.15 14.10 -25.93
N VAL A 132 33.65 12.86 -26.08
CA VAL A 132 33.92 12.02 -27.26
C VAL A 132 33.17 12.54 -28.49
N VAL A 133 31.95 13.04 -28.32
CA VAL A 133 31.14 13.66 -29.37
C VAL A 133 31.73 15.02 -29.78
N ASP A 134 32.12 15.85 -28.81
CA ASP A 134 32.77 17.15 -29.02
C ASP A 134 34.12 16.99 -29.73
N ALA A 135 34.87 15.91 -29.43
CA ALA A 135 36.12 15.59 -30.12
C ALA A 135 35.93 15.23 -31.60
N ARG A 136 34.75 14.75 -32.00
CA ARG A 136 34.44 14.40 -33.40
C ARG A 136 34.07 15.63 -34.25
N GLY A 137 33.72 16.75 -33.60
CA GLY A 137 33.39 18.02 -34.25
C GLY A 137 31.95 18.10 -34.76
N PRO A 138 31.43 19.32 -35.03
CA PRO A 138 30.02 19.55 -35.36
C PRO A 138 29.58 19.03 -36.73
N ASP A 139 30.53 18.77 -37.65
CA ASP A 139 30.27 18.24 -38.99
C ASP A 139 30.35 16.70 -39.06
N TYR A 140 30.55 16.03 -37.93
CA TYR A 140 30.60 14.57 -37.89
C TYR A 140 29.23 13.95 -38.05
N CYS A 141 29.08 13.12 -39.09
CA CYS A 141 27.91 12.30 -39.33
C CYS A 141 28.34 10.84 -39.40
N GLY A 142 28.10 10.09 -38.32
CA GLY A 142 28.43 8.67 -38.27
C GLY A 142 27.47 7.80 -39.09
N SER A 143 27.99 6.73 -39.69
CA SER A 143 27.19 5.76 -40.43
C SER A 143 26.31 4.95 -39.46
N CYS A 144 25.05 4.74 -39.84
CA CYS A 144 24.14 3.83 -39.12
C CYS A 144 24.31 2.36 -39.55
N TYR A 145 25.32 2.01 -40.38
CA TYR A 145 25.62 0.63 -40.83
C TYR A 145 24.42 -0.11 -41.42
N GLY A 146 23.55 0.62 -42.13
CA GLY A 146 22.32 0.08 -42.69
C GLY A 146 21.15 -0.01 -41.70
N GLY A 147 21.23 0.51 -40.48
CA GLY A 147 20.07 0.76 -39.63
C GLY A 147 19.12 1.82 -40.22
N VAL A 148 17.94 1.98 -39.62
CA VAL A 148 17.04 3.09 -39.95
C VAL A 148 17.58 4.35 -39.28
N PRO A 149 18.05 5.35 -40.04
CA PRO A 149 18.69 6.53 -39.45
C PRO A 149 17.65 7.41 -38.74
N PRO A 150 17.99 8.00 -37.58
CA PRO A 150 17.07 8.85 -36.82
C PRO A 150 16.82 10.19 -37.53
N GLU A 151 15.54 10.52 -37.76
CA GLU A 151 15.14 11.78 -38.41
C GLU A 151 15.49 13.00 -37.54
N ASP A 152 15.36 12.88 -36.22
CA ASP A 152 15.60 13.95 -35.24
C ASP A 152 17.07 14.41 -35.19
N LYS A 153 18.01 13.56 -35.63
CA LYS A 153 19.46 13.82 -35.61
C LYS A 153 20.04 14.02 -37.02
N GLY A 154 19.21 14.44 -37.98
CA GLY A 154 19.64 14.71 -39.35
C GLY A 154 20.07 13.46 -40.13
N GLY A 155 19.64 12.27 -39.69
CA GLY A 155 19.95 11.01 -40.34
C GLY A 155 21.34 10.42 -40.01
N CYS A 156 22.03 10.98 -39.00
CA CYS A 156 23.36 10.55 -38.59
C CYS A 156 23.32 9.72 -37.30
N CYS A 157 24.12 8.65 -37.23
CA CYS A 157 24.30 7.87 -36.01
C CYS A 157 25.64 8.23 -35.37
N ASN A 158 25.60 9.15 -34.41
CA ASN A 158 26.82 9.75 -33.87
C ASN A 158 27.36 9.02 -32.64
N THR A 159 26.53 8.26 -31.94
CA THR A 159 26.93 7.46 -30.77
C THR A 159 26.70 5.97 -31.02
N CYS A 160 27.37 5.10 -30.25
CA CYS A 160 27.13 3.66 -30.29
C CYS A 160 25.64 3.32 -30.01
N GLU A 161 25.02 4.08 -29.10
CA GLU A 161 23.60 3.94 -28.78
C GLU A 161 22.69 4.31 -29.96
N ASP A 162 23.04 5.33 -30.75
CA ASP A 162 22.28 5.70 -31.96
C ASP A 162 22.31 4.58 -33.00
N VAL A 163 23.47 3.95 -33.20
CA VAL A 163 23.59 2.80 -34.10
C VAL A 163 22.75 1.63 -33.58
N ARG A 164 22.79 1.36 -32.28
CA ARG A 164 21.95 0.32 -31.65
C ARG A 164 20.46 0.60 -31.84
N GLU A 165 20.02 1.83 -31.62
CA GLU A 165 18.62 2.23 -31.80
C GLU A 165 18.19 2.08 -33.26
N SER A 166 19.04 2.48 -34.22
CA SER A 166 18.79 2.32 -35.65
C SER A 166 18.61 0.86 -36.08
N TYR A 167 19.35 -0.06 -35.46
CA TYR A 167 19.22 -1.50 -35.68
C TYR A 167 17.92 -2.04 -35.07
N VAL A 168 17.57 -1.61 -33.86
CA VAL A 168 16.32 -2.00 -33.19
C VAL A 168 15.10 -1.54 -34.01
N GLN A 169 15.11 -0.32 -34.54
CA GLN A 169 14.04 0.18 -35.42
C GLN A 169 13.90 -0.66 -36.70
N ARG A 170 15.02 -1.17 -37.22
CA ARG A 170 15.04 -2.07 -38.38
C ARG A 170 14.68 -3.53 -38.02
N GLY A 171 14.59 -3.87 -36.74
CA GLY A 171 14.37 -5.24 -36.25
C GLY A 171 15.62 -6.13 -36.31
N TRP A 172 16.81 -5.53 -36.37
CA TRP A 172 18.09 -6.25 -36.37
C TRP A 172 18.65 -6.42 -34.96
N SER A 173 19.37 -7.52 -34.73
CA SER A 173 20.10 -7.74 -33.49
C SER A 173 21.45 -7.03 -33.49
N PHE A 174 21.85 -6.51 -32.34
CA PHE A 174 23.14 -5.85 -32.14
C PHE A 174 24.18 -6.89 -31.69
N ALA A 175 24.77 -7.62 -32.63
CA ALA A 175 25.65 -8.75 -32.34
C ALA A 175 27.14 -8.38 -32.27
N ASP A 176 27.62 -7.47 -33.11
CA ASP A 176 29.04 -7.14 -33.24
C ASP A 176 29.31 -5.62 -33.14
N PRO A 177 29.55 -5.10 -31.92
CA PRO A 177 29.98 -3.73 -31.66
C PRO A 177 31.44 -3.47 -32.03
N VAL A 178 32.27 -4.50 -32.24
CA VAL A 178 33.69 -4.30 -32.60
C VAL A 178 33.81 -3.84 -34.06
N ALA A 179 32.84 -4.21 -34.90
CA ALA A 179 32.73 -3.74 -36.28
C ALA A 179 32.21 -2.29 -36.41
N ILE A 180 31.85 -1.63 -35.30
CA ILE A 180 31.21 -0.31 -35.30
C ILE A 180 32.18 0.71 -34.70
N ASP A 181 32.62 1.67 -35.51
CA ASP A 181 33.67 2.63 -35.15
C ASP A 181 33.27 3.48 -33.95
N GLN A 182 31.99 3.87 -33.85
CA GLN A 182 31.44 4.64 -32.74
C GLN A 182 31.58 3.87 -31.42
N CYS A 183 31.31 2.57 -31.42
CA CYS A 183 31.35 1.71 -30.23
C CYS A 183 32.77 1.42 -29.76
N VAL A 184 33.70 1.22 -30.71
CA VAL A 184 35.13 1.05 -30.41
C VAL A 184 35.70 2.32 -29.80
N ALA A 185 35.40 3.48 -30.39
CA ALA A 185 35.89 4.77 -29.90
C ALA A 185 35.26 5.18 -28.55
N GLU A 186 34.07 4.69 -28.23
CA GLU A 186 33.41 4.91 -26.93
C GLU A 186 33.82 3.89 -25.87
N HIS A 187 34.69 2.92 -26.18
CA HIS A 187 35.05 1.81 -25.28
C HIS A 187 33.82 1.10 -24.71
N TRP A 188 32.81 0.91 -25.57
CA TRP A 188 31.51 0.38 -25.16
C TRP A 188 31.62 -1.05 -24.64
N THR A 189 32.38 -1.91 -25.33
CA THR A 189 32.60 -3.31 -24.94
C THR A 189 33.25 -3.42 -23.56
N ASP A 190 34.25 -2.59 -23.28
CA ASP A 190 34.98 -2.58 -22.01
C ASP A 190 34.06 -2.13 -20.86
N THR A 191 33.21 -1.13 -21.14
CA THR A 191 32.21 -0.61 -20.21
C THR A 191 31.18 -1.68 -19.85
N ILE A 192 30.64 -2.38 -20.86
CA ILE A 192 29.67 -3.46 -20.67
C ILE A 192 30.27 -4.65 -19.92
N GLN A 193 31.52 -5.01 -20.21
CA GLN A 193 32.21 -6.10 -19.51
C GLN A 193 32.48 -5.74 -18.05
N SER A 194 32.88 -4.50 -17.77
CA SER A 194 33.07 -4.01 -16.39
C SER A 194 31.78 -4.05 -15.56
N GLN A 195 30.63 -3.78 -16.20
CA GLN A 195 29.32 -3.78 -15.57
C GLN A 195 28.64 -5.15 -15.56
N SER A 196 29.26 -6.18 -16.15
CA SER A 196 28.62 -7.49 -16.34
C SER A 196 28.28 -8.22 -15.03
N LYS A 197 29.00 -7.91 -13.94
CA LYS A 197 28.77 -8.51 -12.61
C LYS A 197 27.93 -7.62 -11.68
N GLU A 198 27.49 -6.47 -12.16
CA GLU A 198 26.71 -5.52 -11.38
C GLU A 198 25.22 -5.90 -11.35
N GLY A 199 24.55 -5.40 -10.31
CA GLY A 199 23.11 -5.41 -10.18
C GLY A 199 22.46 -4.08 -10.50
N CYS A 200 21.13 -4.05 -10.46
CA CYS A 200 20.34 -2.85 -10.69
C CYS A 200 19.22 -2.71 -9.66
N ASN A 201 19.07 -1.52 -9.07
CA ASN A 201 17.90 -1.12 -8.32
C ASN A 201 17.01 -0.26 -9.22
N LEU A 202 15.78 -0.71 -9.43
CA LEU A 202 14.73 0.04 -10.11
C LEU A 202 13.86 0.71 -9.05
N SER A 203 13.80 2.03 -9.07
CA SER A 203 12.96 2.81 -8.16
C SER A 203 12.24 3.92 -8.91
N GLY A 204 10.93 4.04 -8.73
CA GLY A 204 10.16 5.09 -9.37
C GLY A 204 8.66 4.90 -9.28
N LYS A 205 7.95 5.79 -10.01
CA LYS A 205 6.49 5.77 -10.12
C LYS A 205 6.09 5.67 -11.58
N ILE A 206 5.11 4.83 -11.87
CA ILE A 206 4.61 4.60 -13.22
C ILE A 206 3.14 4.99 -13.27
N ARG A 207 2.76 5.86 -14.21
CA ARG A 207 1.35 6.26 -14.40
C ARG A 207 0.71 5.35 -15.45
N VAL A 208 -0.27 4.58 -15.03
CA VAL A 208 -0.99 3.61 -15.88
C VAL A 208 -2.49 3.93 -15.92
N ASN A 209 -3.19 3.40 -16.91
CA ASN A 209 -4.65 3.41 -16.92
C ASN A 209 -5.19 2.54 -15.78
N LYS A 210 -6.27 2.96 -15.11
CA LYS A 210 -6.99 2.13 -14.13
C LYS A 210 -7.84 1.06 -14.84
N VAL A 211 -7.18 0.16 -15.54
CA VAL A 211 -7.73 -1.01 -16.23
C VAL A 211 -6.82 -2.19 -15.97
N VAL A 212 -7.24 -3.38 -16.39
CA VAL A 212 -6.38 -4.58 -16.31
C VAL A 212 -5.12 -4.37 -17.15
N GLY A 213 -3.97 -4.71 -16.60
CA GLY A 213 -2.70 -4.54 -17.28
C GLY A 213 -1.57 -5.34 -16.66
N SER A 214 -0.37 -5.15 -17.19
CA SER A 214 0.83 -5.84 -16.72
C SER A 214 2.05 -4.94 -16.87
N VAL A 215 2.93 -5.00 -15.87
CA VAL A 215 4.27 -4.40 -15.91
C VAL A 215 5.28 -5.52 -16.10
N HIS A 216 6.10 -5.42 -17.13
CA HIS A 216 7.11 -6.40 -17.50
C HIS A 216 8.47 -5.80 -17.21
N ILE A 217 9.21 -6.44 -16.31
CA ILE A 217 10.60 -6.11 -16.02
C ILE A 217 11.45 -7.26 -16.55
N SER A 218 12.08 -7.04 -17.69
CA SER A 218 12.79 -8.07 -18.44
C SER A 218 13.99 -7.48 -19.16
N ALA A 219 14.64 -8.26 -20.01
CA ALA A 219 15.64 -7.70 -20.90
C ALA A 219 15.01 -6.67 -21.87
N GLY A 220 15.61 -5.49 -21.97
CA GLY A 220 15.06 -4.33 -22.68
C GLY A 220 14.86 -4.48 -24.19
N ARG A 221 14.40 -3.40 -24.84
CA ARG A 221 13.87 -3.36 -26.22
C ARG A 221 14.76 -4.00 -27.30
N SER A 222 16.08 -4.01 -27.11
CA SER A 222 17.03 -4.69 -28.03
C SER A 222 16.87 -6.22 -28.07
N PHE A 223 16.10 -6.81 -27.16
CA PHE A 223 16.02 -8.26 -26.97
C PHE A 223 14.60 -8.83 -27.10
N GLN A 224 13.61 -7.99 -27.39
CA GLN A 224 12.19 -8.39 -27.50
C GLN A 224 11.69 -8.57 -28.93
N SER A 225 12.40 -8.05 -29.94
CA SER A 225 11.94 -8.07 -31.34
C SER A 225 11.99 -9.46 -31.99
N ASN A 226 12.68 -10.41 -31.38
CA ASN A 226 12.79 -11.77 -31.89
C ASN A 226 12.36 -12.76 -30.79
N SER A 227 11.36 -13.60 -31.07
CA SER A 227 10.94 -14.73 -30.22
C SER A 227 12.00 -15.83 -30.09
N MET A 228 13.26 -15.54 -30.42
CA MET A 228 14.41 -16.40 -30.23
C MET A 228 15.00 -16.17 -28.84
N ASN A 229 15.58 -17.22 -28.27
CA ASN A 229 16.19 -17.25 -26.95
C ASN A 229 16.97 -15.97 -26.63
N HIS A 230 16.63 -15.33 -25.51
CA HIS A 230 17.28 -14.11 -25.00
C HIS A 230 18.83 -14.22 -24.98
N TYR A 231 19.34 -15.43 -24.76
CA TYR A 231 20.77 -15.76 -24.77
C TYR A 231 21.46 -15.73 -26.15
N ASP A 232 20.73 -15.92 -27.25
CA ASP A 232 21.30 -15.91 -28.59
C ASP A 232 21.44 -14.50 -29.18
N LEU A 233 20.78 -13.51 -28.58
CA LEU A 233 20.79 -12.13 -29.05
C LEU A 233 21.94 -11.29 -28.48
N VAL A 234 22.67 -11.79 -27.46
CA VAL A 234 23.72 -11.01 -26.79
C VAL A 234 25.00 -11.84 -26.60
N PRO A 235 25.99 -11.72 -27.51
CA PRO A 235 27.28 -12.39 -27.38
C PRO A 235 28.03 -12.05 -26.07
N TYR A 236 27.79 -10.87 -25.48
CA TYR A 236 28.40 -10.40 -24.22
C TYR A 236 27.91 -11.14 -22.97
N LEU A 237 26.75 -11.80 -23.02
CA LEU A 237 26.26 -12.64 -21.92
C LEU A 237 26.87 -14.06 -21.95
N ARG A 238 27.71 -14.37 -22.95
CA ARG A 238 28.36 -15.68 -23.11
C ARG A 238 29.67 -15.81 -22.32
N ASP A 239 30.13 -14.75 -21.64
CA ASP A 239 31.37 -14.69 -20.85
C ASP A 239 31.33 -15.50 -19.52
N GLY A 240 30.36 -16.40 -19.36
CA GLY A 240 30.25 -17.30 -18.21
C GLY A 240 29.55 -16.69 -16.98
N ASN A 241 29.10 -15.44 -17.04
CA ASN A 241 28.27 -14.82 -16.00
C ASN A 241 26.79 -15.20 -16.19
N ILE A 242 26.18 -15.73 -15.14
CA ILE A 242 24.77 -16.13 -15.15
C ILE A 242 23.91 -14.93 -14.75
N HIS A 243 23.23 -14.33 -15.72
CA HIS A 243 22.32 -13.20 -15.48
C HIS A 243 20.96 -13.70 -15.03
N SER A 244 20.75 -13.86 -13.72
CA SER A 244 19.50 -14.38 -13.19
C SER A 244 18.55 -13.25 -12.79
N PHE A 245 17.27 -13.35 -13.15
CA PHE A 245 16.25 -12.34 -12.81
C PHE A 245 15.72 -12.48 -11.36
N GLY A 246 16.50 -13.11 -10.48
CA GLY A 246 16.23 -13.11 -9.05
C GLY A 246 16.20 -11.68 -8.54
N HIS A 247 15.25 -11.34 -7.67
CA HIS A 247 15.01 -9.95 -7.29
C HIS A 247 14.39 -9.81 -5.91
N ARG A 248 14.60 -8.62 -5.32
CA ARG A 248 14.03 -8.21 -4.04
C ARG A 248 13.05 -7.08 -4.26
N ILE A 249 11.81 -7.27 -3.87
CA ILE A 249 10.79 -6.23 -3.86
C ILE A 249 10.90 -5.53 -2.51
N HIS A 250 11.40 -4.30 -2.50
CA HIS A 250 11.49 -3.50 -1.27
C HIS A 250 10.17 -2.82 -0.95
N HIS A 251 9.54 -2.25 -1.98
CA HIS A 251 8.27 -1.56 -1.87
C HIS A 251 7.47 -1.73 -3.15
N LEU A 252 6.20 -2.08 -3.05
CA LEU A 252 5.25 -2.03 -4.17
C LEU A 252 3.90 -1.54 -3.70
N GLN A 253 3.45 -0.39 -4.22
CA GLN A 253 2.18 0.20 -3.82
C GLN A 253 1.45 0.82 -5.01
N PHE A 254 0.12 0.65 -5.00
CA PHE A 254 -0.78 1.37 -5.88
C PHE A 254 -1.30 2.62 -5.17
N GLN A 255 -1.16 3.77 -5.82
CA GLN A 255 -1.55 5.08 -5.30
C GLN A 255 -2.56 5.72 -6.25
N SER A 256 -3.49 6.50 -5.69
CA SER A 256 -4.29 7.41 -6.51
C SER A 256 -3.53 8.71 -6.77
N GLU A 257 -3.94 9.49 -7.76
CA GLU A 257 -3.41 10.85 -7.95
C GLU A 257 -3.69 11.75 -6.74
N SER A 258 -4.81 11.54 -6.04
CA SER A 258 -5.13 12.32 -4.83
C SER A 258 -4.21 11.99 -3.65
N GLU A 259 -3.78 10.73 -3.55
CA GLU A 259 -2.88 10.23 -2.51
C GLU A 259 -1.47 10.78 -2.67
N GLU A 260 -1.03 11.02 -3.90
CA GLU A 260 0.30 11.60 -4.17
C GLU A 260 0.50 12.96 -3.47
N TYR A 261 -0.53 13.82 -3.45
CA TYR A 261 -0.48 15.12 -2.78
C TYR A 261 -0.90 15.07 -1.31
N LYS A 262 -1.66 14.06 -0.90
CA LYS A 262 -2.27 13.93 0.43
C LYS A 262 -1.79 12.69 1.19
N TRP A 263 -0.54 12.30 0.98
CA TRP A 263 0.04 11.06 1.50
C TRP A 263 0.01 10.99 3.04
N GLU A 264 0.19 12.11 3.74
CA GLU A 264 0.16 12.16 5.21
C GLU A 264 -1.21 11.74 5.77
N LEU A 265 -2.29 12.16 5.09
CA LEU A 265 -3.65 11.83 5.47
C LEU A 265 -3.93 10.34 5.24
N SER A 266 -3.59 9.81 4.06
CA SER A 266 -3.81 8.39 3.77
C SER A 266 -2.97 7.50 4.69
N GLU A 267 -1.72 7.86 4.96
CA GLU A 267 -0.82 7.13 5.86
C GLU A 267 -1.35 7.09 7.30
N SER A 268 -1.88 8.21 7.80
CA SER A 268 -2.49 8.25 9.14
C SER A 268 -3.67 7.28 9.27
N MET A 269 -4.51 7.16 8.23
CA MET A 269 -5.64 6.23 8.20
C MET A 269 -5.19 4.78 8.04
N LYS A 270 -4.22 4.53 7.16
CA LYS A 270 -3.60 3.21 6.98
C LYS A 270 -3.03 2.68 8.29
N ARG A 271 -2.37 3.52 9.08
CA ARG A 271 -1.88 3.17 10.42
C ARG A 271 -3.00 2.86 11.40
N LYS A 272 -4.07 3.67 11.44
CA LYS A 272 -5.25 3.40 12.29
C LYS A 272 -5.90 2.06 11.96
N LEU A 273 -5.91 1.68 10.68
CA LEU A 273 -6.51 0.44 10.18
C LEU A 273 -5.56 -0.77 10.24
N GLY A 274 -4.27 -0.56 10.54
CA GLY A 274 -3.26 -1.63 10.52
C GLY A 274 -2.86 -2.10 9.12
N ILE A 275 -3.12 -1.31 8.07
CA ILE A 275 -2.88 -1.63 6.66
C ILE A 275 -1.62 -0.90 6.16
N VAL A 276 -0.52 -1.02 6.90
CA VAL A 276 0.71 -0.24 6.67
C VAL A 276 1.65 -0.95 5.70
N VAL A 277 1.61 -2.28 5.65
CA VAL A 277 2.56 -3.10 4.88
C VAL A 277 1.86 -3.68 3.66
N SER A 278 2.42 -3.48 2.47
CA SER A 278 1.91 -4.08 1.24
C SER A 278 2.32 -5.56 1.17
N PRO A 279 1.52 -6.45 0.56
CA PRO A 279 1.77 -7.90 0.61
C PRO A 279 3.12 -8.37 0.03
N LEU A 280 3.72 -7.58 -0.87
CA LEU A 280 5.00 -7.92 -1.52
C LEU A 280 6.20 -7.14 -0.94
N ASP A 281 5.99 -6.30 0.08
CA ASP A 281 7.08 -5.52 0.67
C ASP A 281 8.06 -6.47 1.38
N GLY A 282 9.33 -6.40 1.00
CA GLY A 282 10.40 -7.27 1.50
C GLY A 282 10.49 -8.65 0.84
N HIS A 283 9.66 -8.96 -0.16
CA HIS A 283 9.67 -10.26 -0.85
C HIS A 283 11.00 -10.50 -1.59
N TRP A 284 11.59 -11.69 -1.42
CA TRP A 284 12.81 -12.12 -2.10
C TRP A 284 12.53 -13.32 -3.00
N ALA A 285 12.75 -13.15 -4.30
CA ALA A 285 12.63 -14.18 -5.32
C ALA A 285 14.04 -14.61 -5.77
N TYR A 286 14.41 -15.85 -5.48
CA TYR A 286 15.76 -16.36 -5.76
C TYR A 286 15.75 -17.32 -6.95
N THR A 287 16.71 -17.16 -7.86
CA THR A 287 16.95 -18.13 -8.92
C THR A 287 18.40 -18.09 -9.38
N GLN A 288 18.91 -19.25 -9.82
CA GLN A 288 20.20 -19.41 -10.50
C GLN A 288 20.01 -19.66 -12.00
N SER A 289 18.76 -19.76 -12.49
CA SER A 289 18.47 -19.87 -13.92
C SER A 289 18.20 -18.47 -14.47
N SER A 290 18.82 -18.16 -15.61
CA SER A 290 18.54 -16.92 -16.34
C SER A 290 17.30 -17.01 -17.20
N GLN A 291 16.86 -18.23 -17.52
CA GLN A 291 15.62 -18.48 -18.23
C GLN A 291 14.49 -18.68 -17.21
N TYR A 292 14.39 -17.82 -16.20
CA TYR A 292 13.39 -17.95 -15.15
C TYR A 292 12.37 -16.80 -15.24
N MET A 293 11.10 -17.14 -15.09
CA MET A 293 9.99 -16.22 -15.17
C MET A 293 9.26 -16.16 -13.84
N PHE A 294 9.18 -14.96 -13.27
CA PHE A 294 8.39 -14.64 -12.09
C PHE A 294 7.11 -13.92 -12.51
N GLN A 295 5.96 -14.40 -12.06
CA GLN A 295 4.67 -13.78 -12.31
C GLN A 295 3.99 -13.46 -10.98
N TYR A 296 3.63 -12.19 -10.81
CA TYR A 296 2.85 -11.69 -9.69
C TYR A 296 1.45 -11.34 -10.21
N PHE A 297 0.41 -11.91 -9.61
CA PHE A 297 -0.98 -11.57 -9.90
C PHE A 297 -1.53 -10.71 -8.77
N LEU A 298 -1.74 -9.44 -9.07
CA LEU A 298 -2.14 -8.39 -8.14
C LEU A 298 -3.62 -8.10 -8.37
N LYS A 299 -4.45 -8.29 -7.34
CA LYS A 299 -5.86 -7.85 -7.35
C LYS A 299 -5.95 -6.53 -6.59
N VAL A 300 -6.14 -5.43 -7.30
CA VAL A 300 -6.17 -4.07 -6.77
C VAL A 300 -7.61 -3.69 -6.43
N VAL A 301 -7.84 -3.19 -5.22
CA VAL A 301 -9.12 -2.74 -4.70
C VAL A 301 -9.02 -1.25 -4.38
N ALA A 302 -9.94 -0.46 -4.90
CA ALA A 302 -10.01 0.97 -4.60
C ALA A 302 -10.50 1.18 -3.17
N THR A 303 -9.92 2.16 -2.48
CA THR A 303 -10.27 2.50 -1.10
C THR A 303 -10.45 4.01 -0.95
N ARG A 304 -11.43 4.43 -0.16
CA ARG A 304 -11.70 5.85 0.12
C ARG A 304 -11.73 6.08 1.62
N TYR A 305 -10.92 7.02 2.08
CA TYR A 305 -10.85 7.44 3.47
C TYR A 305 -11.63 8.74 3.65
N HIS A 306 -12.74 8.72 4.38
CA HIS A 306 -13.49 9.92 4.77
C HIS A 306 -13.12 10.31 6.20
N PHE A 307 -12.76 11.58 6.38
CA PHE A 307 -12.41 12.17 7.66
C PHE A 307 -13.60 12.95 8.24
N LEU A 308 -13.55 13.27 9.54
CA LEU A 308 -14.59 14.05 10.23
C LEU A 308 -14.84 15.45 9.65
N ASN A 309 -13.88 16.00 8.91
CA ASN A 309 -13.95 17.32 8.28
C ASN A 309 -14.54 17.27 6.86
N GLU A 310 -15.18 16.16 6.48
CA GLU A 310 -15.74 15.91 5.14
C GLU A 310 -14.70 15.86 4.00
N HIS A 311 -13.41 15.96 4.31
CA HIS A 311 -12.38 15.66 3.34
C HIS A 311 -12.28 14.16 3.11
N TYR A 312 -11.94 13.79 1.87
CA TYR A 312 -11.65 12.42 1.51
C TYR A 312 -10.32 12.31 0.77
N VAL A 313 -9.72 11.13 0.88
CA VAL A 313 -8.53 10.72 0.13
C VAL A 313 -8.81 9.36 -0.47
N ASP A 314 -8.61 9.25 -1.78
CA ASP A 314 -8.69 7.97 -2.48
C ASP A 314 -7.33 7.29 -2.41
N GLY A 315 -7.31 5.99 -2.23
CA GLY A 315 -6.11 5.17 -2.19
C GLY A 315 -6.42 3.79 -2.77
N HIS A 316 -5.42 2.93 -2.83
CA HIS A 316 -5.60 1.57 -3.30
C HIS A 316 -4.94 0.59 -2.35
N GLN A 317 -5.53 -0.60 -2.28
CA GLN A 317 -4.97 -1.76 -1.61
C GLN A 317 -4.91 -2.90 -2.62
N PHE A 318 -4.08 -3.90 -2.38
CA PHE A 318 -4.03 -5.07 -3.25
C PHE A 318 -3.74 -6.34 -2.48
N SER A 319 -4.13 -7.47 -3.06
CA SER A 319 -3.63 -8.79 -2.68
C SER A 319 -2.72 -9.32 -3.79
N ALA A 320 -1.73 -10.13 -3.43
CA ALA A 320 -0.78 -10.71 -4.38
C ALA A 320 -0.80 -12.25 -4.30
N THR A 321 -0.73 -12.89 -5.46
CA THR A 321 -0.35 -14.30 -5.59
C THR A 321 0.84 -14.42 -6.53
N THR A 322 1.68 -15.43 -6.32
CA THR A 322 2.92 -15.63 -7.08
C THR A 322 2.84 -16.91 -7.90
N TYR A 323 3.49 -16.89 -9.06
CA TYR A 323 3.70 -18.06 -9.91
C TYR A 323 5.08 -17.95 -10.53
N GLU A 324 5.81 -19.07 -10.54
CA GLU A 324 7.21 -19.12 -10.96
C GLU A 324 7.40 -20.26 -11.95
N ARG A 325 8.24 -20.04 -12.96
CA ARG A 325 8.47 -21.03 -14.02
C ARG A 325 9.89 -20.93 -14.56
N ASP A 326 10.57 -22.08 -14.65
CA ASP A 326 11.78 -22.22 -15.46
C ASP A 326 11.40 -22.44 -16.94
N LEU A 327 11.97 -21.61 -17.81
CA LEU A 327 11.80 -21.64 -19.27
C LEU A 327 12.93 -22.42 -19.95
N GLY A 328 14.04 -22.71 -19.24
CA GLY A 328 15.15 -23.49 -19.76
C GLY A 328 14.81 -24.97 -20.00
N HIS A 329 13.72 -25.47 -19.41
CA HIS A 329 13.25 -26.85 -19.54
C HIS A 329 11.91 -26.89 -20.28
N GLY A 330 11.89 -26.38 -21.52
CA GLY A 330 10.72 -26.34 -22.41
C GLY A 330 10.26 -27.72 -22.96
N GLY A 331 10.69 -28.82 -22.36
CA GLY A 331 10.35 -30.19 -22.79
C GLY A 331 9.77 -31.00 -21.65
N GLY A 332 8.46 -31.22 -21.68
CA GLY A 332 7.68 -32.17 -20.87
C GLY A 332 8.33 -32.67 -19.57
N GLU A 333 8.35 -31.85 -18.54
CA GLU A 333 8.65 -32.34 -17.20
C GLU A 333 7.46 -33.12 -16.65
N ARG A 334 7.77 -34.24 -15.99
CA ARG A 334 6.82 -34.92 -15.13
C ARG A 334 6.87 -34.24 -13.77
N ASN A 335 5.75 -33.68 -13.33
CA ASN A 335 5.60 -33.26 -11.93
C ASN A 335 5.92 -34.45 -11.00
N ALA A 336 6.19 -34.19 -9.72
CA ALA A 336 6.41 -35.23 -8.71
C ALA A 336 5.27 -36.29 -8.65
N GLN A 337 4.09 -35.96 -9.18
CA GLN A 337 2.94 -36.86 -9.35
C GLN A 337 2.82 -37.56 -10.73
N GLY A 338 3.83 -37.46 -11.61
CA GLY A 338 3.87 -38.19 -12.88
C GLY A 338 3.06 -37.61 -14.05
N PHE A 339 2.44 -36.44 -13.88
CA PHE A 339 1.72 -35.76 -14.96
C PHE A 339 2.67 -34.99 -15.88
N MET A 340 2.54 -35.20 -17.19
CA MET A 340 3.28 -34.47 -18.23
C MET A 340 2.62 -33.10 -18.42
N THR A 341 3.23 -32.02 -17.92
CA THR A 341 2.80 -30.67 -18.27
C THR A 341 3.61 -30.19 -19.48
N ALA A 342 2.98 -30.22 -20.65
CA ALA A 342 3.53 -29.59 -21.85
C ALA A 342 3.32 -28.08 -21.74
N HIS A 343 4.35 -27.35 -21.32
CA HIS A 343 4.32 -25.90 -21.36
C HIS A 343 4.92 -25.41 -22.67
N ASN A 344 4.17 -24.63 -23.45
CA ASN A 344 4.74 -23.93 -24.60
C ASN A 344 5.95 -23.09 -24.14
N ALA A 345 7.06 -23.14 -24.86
CA ALA A 345 8.26 -22.34 -24.61
C ALA A 345 8.02 -20.81 -24.75
N MET A 346 6.78 -20.39 -25.00
CA MET A 346 6.35 -19.00 -24.94
C MET A 346 6.34 -18.52 -23.48
N GLY A 347 7.42 -17.86 -23.08
CA GLY A 347 7.55 -17.10 -21.85
C GLY A 347 8.75 -16.16 -21.99
N MET A 348 8.70 -15.00 -21.35
CA MET A 348 9.82 -14.07 -21.31
C MET A 348 10.47 -14.16 -19.92
N PRO A 349 11.79 -14.41 -19.82
CA PRO A 349 12.45 -14.37 -18.53
C PRO A 349 12.41 -12.96 -17.95
N GLY A 350 12.21 -12.86 -16.64
CA GLY A 350 11.99 -11.58 -15.96
C GLY A 350 10.94 -11.66 -14.86
N ALA A 351 10.56 -10.48 -14.37
CA ALA A 351 9.51 -10.29 -13.37
C ALA A 351 8.31 -9.58 -14.00
N ILE A 352 7.14 -10.22 -13.97
CA ILE A 352 5.91 -9.73 -14.59
C ILE A 352 4.87 -9.49 -13.48
N PHE A 353 4.43 -8.24 -13.34
CA PHE A 353 3.39 -7.83 -12.41
C PHE A 353 2.07 -7.62 -13.15
N ASN A 354 1.24 -8.65 -13.16
CA ASN A 354 -0.10 -8.61 -13.72
C ASN A 354 -1.04 -8.01 -12.68
N PHE A 355 -1.71 -6.90 -13.01
CA PHE A 355 -2.66 -6.26 -12.11
C PHE A 355 -4.07 -6.21 -12.71
N ASP A 356 -5.04 -6.48 -11.87
CA ASP A 356 -6.46 -6.48 -12.21
C ASP A 356 -7.22 -5.61 -11.21
N ILE A 357 -8.12 -4.77 -11.71
CA ILE A 357 -8.84 -3.76 -10.91
C ILE A 357 -10.20 -4.33 -10.51
N SER A 358 -10.42 -4.43 -9.20
CA SER A 358 -11.71 -4.85 -8.64
C SER A 358 -12.77 -3.75 -8.81
N PRO A 359 -14.01 -4.09 -9.19
CA PRO A 359 -15.13 -3.14 -9.26
C PRO A 359 -15.66 -2.71 -7.88
N MET A 360 -14.96 -3.07 -6.80
CA MET A 360 -15.35 -2.78 -5.41
C MET A 360 -14.54 -1.61 -4.88
N LEU A 361 -15.23 -0.70 -4.18
CA LEU A 361 -14.67 0.44 -3.46
C LEU A 361 -14.92 0.25 -1.97
N VAL A 362 -13.85 0.14 -1.19
CA VAL A 362 -13.91 0.06 0.27
C VAL A 362 -13.87 1.47 0.85
N VAL A 363 -14.94 1.88 1.53
CA VAL A 363 -15.06 3.20 2.13
C VAL A 363 -14.88 3.09 3.64
N HIS A 364 -13.83 3.70 4.15
CA HIS A 364 -13.60 3.87 5.58
C HIS A 364 -14.01 5.29 5.98
N ARG A 365 -15.00 5.42 6.86
CA ARG A 365 -15.51 6.72 7.31
C ARG A 365 -15.26 6.89 8.79
N GLU A 366 -14.56 7.97 9.15
CA GLU A 366 -14.52 8.44 10.53
C GLU A 366 -15.91 8.93 10.93
N THR A 367 -16.46 8.36 12.01
CA THR A 367 -17.74 8.74 12.57
C THR A 367 -17.57 9.18 14.02
N ARG A 368 -18.44 10.09 14.44
CA ARG A 368 -18.51 10.54 15.83
C ARG A 368 -19.97 10.62 16.24
N GLN A 369 -20.24 10.25 17.49
CA GLN A 369 -21.57 10.40 18.06
C GLN A 369 -22.00 11.88 18.03
N SER A 370 -23.28 12.12 17.76
CA SER A 370 -23.84 13.45 17.81
C SER A 370 -23.97 13.93 19.25
N PHE A 371 -23.90 15.25 19.46
CA PHE A 371 -24.12 15.83 20.78
C PHE A 371 -25.52 15.52 21.35
N ALA A 372 -26.52 15.41 20.46
CA ALA A 372 -27.87 15.01 20.85
C ALA A 372 -27.89 13.59 21.44
N HIS A 373 -27.19 12.64 20.82
CA HIS A 373 -27.06 11.27 21.32
C HIS A 373 -26.48 11.26 22.74
N PHE A 374 -25.38 11.99 22.94
CA PHE A 374 -24.73 12.12 24.26
C PHE A 374 -25.68 12.65 25.35
N ILE A 375 -26.46 13.72 25.05
CA ILE A 375 -27.44 14.25 26.02
C ILE A 375 -28.50 13.21 26.32
N THR A 376 -29.10 12.60 25.28
CA THR A 376 -30.17 11.63 25.48
C THR A 376 -29.70 10.41 26.28
N SER A 377 -28.48 9.93 26.03
CA SER A 377 -27.85 8.84 26.76
C SER A 377 -27.56 9.22 28.22
N THR A 378 -27.00 10.42 28.46
CA THR A 378 -26.77 10.95 29.81
C THR A 378 -28.06 11.05 30.61
N CYS A 379 -29.14 11.57 30.02
CA CYS A 379 -30.46 11.63 30.66
C CYS A 379 -30.99 10.22 30.97
N ALA A 380 -30.82 9.26 30.07
CA ALA A 380 -31.22 7.87 30.27
C ALA A 380 -30.43 7.20 31.41
N ILE A 381 -29.12 7.45 31.52
CA ILE A 381 -28.26 6.95 32.60
C ILE A 381 -28.75 7.50 33.95
N VAL A 382 -28.95 8.82 34.06
CA VAL A 382 -29.42 9.45 35.30
C VAL A 382 -30.81 8.92 35.69
N GLY A 383 -31.75 8.89 34.75
CA GLY A 383 -33.10 8.38 34.99
C GLY A 383 -33.13 6.89 35.34
N GLY A 384 -32.34 6.07 34.65
CA GLY A 384 -32.24 4.63 34.87
C GLY A 384 -31.67 4.28 36.24
N VAL A 385 -30.59 4.94 36.67
CA VAL A 385 -30.00 4.68 37.98
C VAL A 385 -30.94 5.12 39.11
N LEU A 386 -31.61 6.27 38.99
CA LEU A 386 -32.54 6.75 40.00
C LEU A 386 -33.79 5.86 40.15
N THR A 387 -34.33 5.33 39.05
CA THR A 387 -35.46 4.40 39.09
C THR A 387 -35.08 3.08 39.75
N ILE A 388 -33.92 2.51 39.41
CA ILE A 388 -33.41 1.29 40.03
C ILE A 388 -33.14 1.51 41.53
N ALA A 389 -32.51 2.61 41.91
CA ALA A 389 -32.28 2.96 43.31
C ALA A 389 -33.61 3.05 44.09
N SER A 390 -34.63 3.68 43.51
CA SER A 390 -35.95 3.83 44.15
C SER A 390 -36.65 2.48 44.37
N ILE A 391 -36.50 1.54 43.43
CA ILE A 391 -37.03 0.17 43.55
C ILE A 391 -36.30 -0.59 44.66
N ILE A 392 -34.97 -0.49 44.72
CA ILE A 392 -34.15 -1.14 45.75
C ILE A 392 -34.49 -0.57 47.14
N ASP A 393 -34.60 0.75 47.28
CA ASP A 393 -34.97 1.39 48.55
C ASP A 393 -36.35 0.92 49.03
N SER A 394 -37.33 0.84 48.11
CA SER A 394 -38.67 0.35 48.40
C SER A 394 -38.68 -1.12 48.86
N ALA A 395 -37.85 -1.97 48.23
CA ALA A 395 -37.70 -3.37 48.60
C ALA A 395 -36.99 -3.55 49.95
N LEU A 396 -35.93 -2.78 50.21
CA LEU A 396 -35.21 -2.81 51.49
C LEU A 396 -36.09 -2.30 52.64
N PHE A 397 -36.89 -1.26 52.40
CA PHE A 397 -37.82 -0.71 53.38
C PHE A 397 -38.94 -1.70 53.73
N SER A 398 -39.53 -2.36 52.72
CA SER A 398 -40.59 -3.35 52.93
C SER A 398 -40.07 -4.62 53.61
N ALA A 399 -38.88 -5.11 53.24
CA ALA A 399 -38.22 -6.23 53.90
C ALA A 399 -37.87 -5.91 55.37
N GLY A 400 -37.35 -4.72 55.64
CA GLY A 400 -37.07 -4.27 57.02
C GLY A 400 -38.32 -4.20 57.89
N ARG A 401 -39.46 -3.76 57.33
CA ARG A 401 -40.74 -3.73 58.04
C ARG A 401 -41.32 -5.13 58.27
N ALA A 402 -41.19 -6.03 57.29
CA ALA A 402 -41.61 -7.43 57.41
C ALA A 402 -40.82 -8.17 58.50
N LEU A 403 -39.49 -8.00 58.54
CA LEU A 403 -38.62 -8.58 59.58
C LEU A 403 -38.91 -8.00 60.97
N LYS A 404 -39.14 -6.69 61.08
CA LYS A 404 -39.50 -6.05 62.35
C LYS A 404 -40.88 -6.50 62.86
N ASN A 405 -41.85 -6.71 61.98
CA ASN A 405 -43.17 -7.22 62.36
C ASN A 405 -43.13 -8.72 62.71
N SER A 406 -42.28 -9.52 62.06
CA SER A 406 -42.08 -10.94 62.41
C SER A 406 -41.38 -11.15 63.76
N GLY A 407 -40.60 -10.18 64.23
CA GLY A 407 -39.92 -10.23 65.54
C GLY A 407 -40.78 -9.81 66.74
N SER A 408 -41.95 -9.20 66.52
CA SER A 408 -42.82 -8.67 67.60
C SER A 408 -44.01 -9.57 67.94
N GLY A 409 -44.10 -10.78 67.36
CA GLY A 409 -45.24 -11.71 67.53
C GLY A 409 -45.05 -12.82 68.57
N SER A 410 -44.02 -12.78 69.43
CA SER A 410 -43.70 -13.86 70.38
C SER A 410 -43.72 -13.44 71.86
N ASN A 411 -44.66 -12.58 72.28
CA ASN A 411 -44.93 -12.44 73.72
C ASN A 411 -46.33 -11.90 74.00
N GLY A 412 -47.24 -12.79 74.44
CA GLY A 412 -48.40 -12.43 75.25
C GLY A 412 -49.75 -12.91 74.72
N TYR A 413 -50.23 -14.04 75.26
CA TYR A 413 -51.61 -14.43 75.64
C TYR A 413 -51.50 -15.90 76.13
N SER A 414 -51.92 -16.37 77.31
CA SER A 414 -53.03 -15.98 78.19
C SER A 414 -52.83 -16.56 79.61
N GLY A 415 -53.25 -15.82 80.65
CA GLY A 415 -53.54 -16.35 81.99
C GLY A 415 -54.65 -17.42 81.94
N LYS A 416 -54.58 -18.49 82.75
CA LYS A 416 -54.98 -18.60 84.18
C LYS A 416 -56.48 -18.33 84.38
N MET A 417 -57.27 -19.41 84.33
CA MET A 417 -58.61 -19.48 84.94
C MET A 417 -58.48 -19.85 86.42
N MET A 418 -59.02 -18.98 87.28
CA MET A 418 -59.93 -19.35 88.37
C MET A 418 -60.84 -18.17 88.64
#